data_AF-A0A661HR86-F1
#
_entry.id   AF-A0A661HR86-F1
#
_cell.length_a   1.000
_cell.length_b   1.000
_cell.length_c   1.000
_cell.angle_alpha   90.00
_cell.angle_beta   90.00
_cell.angle_gamma   90.00
#
_symmetry.space_group_name_H-M   'P 1'
#
loop_
_entity.id
_entity.type
_entity.pdbx_description
1 polymer ?
#
loop_
_entity_poly.entity_id
_entity_poly.type
_entity_poly.pdbx_seq_one_letter_code
_entity_poly.pdbx_strand_id
1 'polypeptide(L)'
;MFFKLVSFFLFSALLSVTLEAKSSKEGLAYINTLRYNAGLIALKNNTFLDKAASSHAKYLIRNQTKGHYERKGKYSYTGTTPSKRIIKAGYPSRYAMENISINTSGQVKSIDNLFAAIYHRFVFLSLDKDEIGVGTYAIDKKRKYKRSYVYNIASSSISKLCQRSFFMEDGEYYIKKLCRDNEKMIPQSLFREKKDEIRRKNKAMVVYPYPKQDHVWPAFYNESPDPLPKYKVSGFPISVQFNPANTQNIKLQSFRLYEENGKEIKKTKVLQHKNDHNHLFTKFEFALMPLARLEFNTSYTVIFEAIADGRKVKKRWSFKTENFKEKMYRITEKKTTLNVKAGSTAILYVVPSSRKDILHAYKSRGGIKASFLDQNTVKVIFPKRSSSGRVSLGFGKKKVFFNIE
;
A
#
# COMPACT_ATOMS: atom_id res chain seq x y z
N MET A 1 -7.56 -43.00 39.28
CA MET A 1 -6.48 -42.10 38.80
C MET A 1 -6.62 -41.99 37.28
N PHE A 2 -6.46 -40.80 36.69
CA PHE A 2 -6.72 -40.41 35.28
C PHE A 2 -8.08 -39.75 34.98
N PHE A 3 -8.13 -38.42 35.16
CA PHE A 3 -8.87 -37.51 34.28
C PHE A 3 -8.29 -36.10 34.41
N LYS A 4 -7.25 -35.77 33.65
CA LYS A 4 -6.81 -34.39 33.40
C LYS A 4 -6.02 -34.35 32.10
N LEU A 5 -6.64 -33.96 30.97
CA LEU A 5 -5.94 -33.30 29.85
C LEU A 5 -6.87 -32.85 28.70
N VAL A 6 -7.94 -32.10 28.96
CA VAL A 6 -8.65 -31.38 27.89
C VAL A 6 -9.20 -30.04 28.40
N SER A 7 -8.36 -29.00 28.57
CA SER A 7 -8.88 -27.62 28.68
C SER A 7 -7.84 -26.50 28.49
N PHE A 8 -6.90 -26.64 27.55
CA PHE A 8 -5.95 -25.54 27.26
C PHE A 8 -5.96 -25.04 25.81
N PHE A 9 -6.81 -25.61 24.94
CA PHE A 9 -6.86 -25.23 23.52
C PHE A 9 -8.00 -24.27 23.13
N LEU A 10 -9.04 -24.10 23.96
CA LEU A 10 -10.16 -23.20 23.61
C LEU A 10 -9.89 -21.71 23.92
N PHE A 11 -9.12 -21.39 24.96
CA PHE A 11 -8.92 -19.99 25.37
C PHE A 11 -8.00 -19.18 24.43
N SER A 12 -7.01 -19.84 23.80
CA SER A 12 -6.07 -19.21 22.86
C SER A 12 -6.70 -18.87 21.50
N ALA A 13 -7.66 -19.68 21.05
CA ALA A 13 -8.39 -19.44 19.81
C ALA A 13 -9.31 -18.21 19.90
N LEU A 14 -10.04 -18.03 21.01
CA LEU A 14 -10.92 -16.88 21.21
C LEU A 14 -10.15 -15.55 21.31
N LEU A 15 -9.01 -15.51 22.01
CA LEU A 15 -8.19 -14.29 22.11
C LEU A 15 -7.57 -13.87 20.76
N SER A 16 -7.20 -14.85 19.93
CA SER A 16 -6.59 -14.59 18.63
C SER A 16 -7.63 -14.05 17.62
N VAL A 17 -8.86 -14.57 17.67
CA VAL A 17 -9.97 -14.13 16.79
C VAL A 17 -10.40 -12.69 17.11
N THR A 18 -10.47 -12.32 18.39
CA THR A 18 -10.86 -10.95 18.80
C THR A 18 -9.80 -9.92 18.42
N LEU A 19 -8.51 -10.26 18.51
CA LEU A 19 -7.41 -9.37 18.11
C LEU A 19 -7.32 -9.19 16.58
N GLU A 20 -7.53 -10.26 15.81
CA GLU A 20 -7.61 -10.16 14.33
C GLU A 20 -8.79 -9.30 13.88
N ALA A 21 -9.98 -9.52 14.46
CA ALA A 21 -11.18 -8.73 14.15
C ALA A 21 -11.02 -7.24 14.49
N LYS A 22 -10.34 -6.92 15.61
CA LYS A 22 -10.02 -5.54 16.00
C LYS A 22 -9.05 -4.89 15.00
N SER A 23 -7.96 -5.58 14.65
CA SER A 23 -6.98 -5.07 13.67
C SER A 23 -7.59 -4.84 12.28
N SER A 24 -8.47 -5.74 11.83
CA SER A 24 -9.17 -5.62 10.54
C SER A 24 -10.03 -4.36 10.48
N LYS A 25 -10.78 -4.06 11.55
CA LYS A 25 -11.58 -2.84 11.68
C LYS A 25 -10.71 -1.57 11.71
N GLU A 26 -9.58 -1.60 12.43
CA GLU A 26 -8.63 -0.48 12.46
C GLU A 26 -8.02 -0.20 11.07
N GLY A 27 -7.65 -1.25 10.33
CA GLY A 27 -7.12 -1.12 8.97
C GLY A 27 -8.14 -0.54 7.99
N LEU A 28 -9.40 -1.00 8.03
CA LEU A 28 -10.47 -0.44 7.20
C LEU A 28 -10.74 1.03 7.54
N ALA A 29 -10.80 1.38 8.83
CA ALA A 29 -10.98 2.76 9.26
C ALA A 29 -9.85 3.65 8.71
N TYR A 30 -8.60 3.20 8.79
CA TYR A 30 -7.47 3.95 8.26
C TYR A 30 -7.53 4.14 6.74
N ILE A 31 -7.86 3.09 5.97
CA ILE A 31 -8.07 3.20 4.51
C ILE A 31 -9.18 4.21 4.20
N ASN A 32 -10.27 4.18 4.94
CA ASN A 32 -11.39 5.10 4.74
C ASN A 32 -11.04 6.55 5.09
N THR A 33 -10.19 6.80 6.08
CA THR A 33 -9.62 8.13 6.35
C THR A 33 -8.81 8.64 5.16
N LEU A 34 -7.92 7.80 4.60
CA LEU A 34 -7.12 8.17 3.42
C LEU A 34 -8.01 8.44 2.20
N ARG A 35 -9.02 7.60 1.97
CA ARG A 35 -9.99 7.76 0.88
C ARG A 35 -10.81 9.03 1.01
N TYR A 36 -11.37 9.29 2.20
CA TYR A 36 -12.17 10.49 2.48
C TYR A 36 -11.36 11.77 2.19
N ASN A 37 -10.14 11.86 2.73
CA ASN A 37 -9.28 13.02 2.53
C ASN A 37 -8.83 13.18 1.06
N ALA A 38 -8.70 12.08 0.31
CA ALA A 38 -8.46 12.10 -1.13
C ALA A 38 -9.71 12.44 -1.97
N GLY A 39 -10.90 12.49 -1.37
CA GLY A 39 -12.15 12.83 -2.05
C GLY A 39 -12.97 11.63 -2.54
N LEU A 40 -12.79 10.47 -1.92
CA LEU A 40 -13.51 9.22 -2.24
C LEU A 40 -14.47 8.84 -1.13
N ILE A 41 -15.53 8.10 -1.50
CA ILE A 41 -16.42 7.47 -0.52
C ILE A 41 -15.69 6.40 0.29
N ALA A 42 -16.18 6.17 1.51
CA ALA A 42 -15.74 5.06 2.35
C ALA A 42 -16.12 3.70 1.71
N LEU A 43 -15.19 2.75 1.81
CA LEU A 43 -15.45 1.35 1.49
C LEU A 43 -16.23 0.71 2.64
N LYS A 44 -17.25 -0.07 2.29
CA LYS A 44 -18.06 -0.85 3.22
C LYS A 44 -17.47 -2.24 3.39
N ASN A 45 -17.44 -2.74 4.62
CA ASN A 45 -16.99 -4.11 4.85
C ASN A 45 -17.94 -5.13 4.23
N ASN A 46 -17.42 -6.19 3.61
CA ASN A 46 -18.20 -7.28 3.06
C ASN A 46 -17.63 -8.65 3.50
N THR A 47 -18.46 -9.46 4.13
CA THR A 47 -18.04 -10.72 4.77
C THR A 47 -17.58 -11.81 3.79
N PHE A 48 -18.10 -11.82 2.56
CA PHE A 48 -17.60 -12.73 1.52
C PHE A 48 -16.18 -12.35 1.08
N LEU A 49 -15.90 -11.05 0.98
CA LEU A 49 -14.57 -10.54 0.66
C LEU A 49 -13.59 -10.80 1.82
N ASP A 50 -14.03 -10.65 3.08
CA ASP A 50 -13.23 -10.98 4.29
C ASP A 50 -12.82 -12.45 4.28
N LYS A 51 -13.77 -13.35 4.01
CA LYS A 51 -13.53 -14.78 3.94
C LYS A 51 -12.50 -15.13 2.86
N ALA A 52 -12.62 -14.52 1.68
CA ALA A 52 -11.66 -14.71 0.59
C ALA A 52 -10.26 -14.16 0.95
N ALA A 53 -10.20 -12.96 1.52
CA ALA A 53 -8.95 -12.31 1.90
C ALA A 53 -8.22 -13.10 2.99
N SER A 54 -8.95 -13.55 4.02
CA SER A 54 -8.41 -14.33 5.15
C SER A 54 -7.92 -15.70 4.70
N SER A 55 -8.67 -16.36 3.80
CA SER A 55 -8.26 -17.63 3.20
C SER A 55 -6.97 -17.49 2.39
N HIS A 56 -6.87 -16.42 1.59
CA HIS A 56 -5.66 -16.16 0.81
C HIS A 56 -4.47 -15.78 1.70
N ALA A 57 -4.67 -14.95 2.74
CA ALA A 57 -3.64 -14.64 3.73
C ALA A 57 -3.07 -15.94 4.36
N LYS A 58 -3.96 -16.85 4.77
CA LYS A 58 -3.56 -18.18 5.28
C LYS A 58 -2.79 -18.98 4.24
N TYR A 59 -3.25 -19.00 2.98
CA TYR A 59 -2.56 -19.70 1.88
C TYR A 59 -1.12 -19.18 1.69
N LEU A 60 -0.93 -17.86 1.65
CA LEU A 60 0.38 -17.23 1.43
C LEU A 60 1.40 -17.67 2.48
N ILE A 61 1.00 -17.64 3.75
CA ILE A 61 1.88 -17.99 4.87
C ILE A 61 2.07 -19.50 4.99
N ARG A 62 1.03 -20.31 4.83
CA ARG A 62 1.14 -21.77 4.92
C ARG A 62 1.99 -22.35 3.80
N ASN A 63 1.98 -21.74 2.62
CA ASN A 63 2.77 -22.19 1.46
C ASN A 63 4.06 -21.40 1.26
N GLN A 64 4.42 -20.49 2.19
CA GLN A 64 5.63 -19.68 2.12
C GLN A 64 5.81 -18.99 0.76
N THR A 65 4.72 -18.41 0.25
CA THR A 65 4.67 -17.73 -1.04
C THR A 65 4.22 -16.27 -0.90
N LYS A 66 4.40 -15.51 -1.97
CA LYS A 66 3.93 -14.14 -2.15
C LYS A 66 3.32 -14.01 -3.54
N GLY A 67 2.40 -13.05 -3.74
CA GLY A 67 1.74 -12.81 -5.03
C GLY A 67 0.26 -13.15 -4.99
N HIS A 68 -0.46 -12.74 -6.04
CA HIS A 68 -1.93 -12.82 -6.11
C HIS A 68 -2.48 -14.20 -6.46
N TYR A 69 -1.62 -15.14 -6.84
CA TYR A 69 -2.02 -16.41 -7.43
C TYR A 69 -1.81 -17.59 -6.48
N GLU A 70 -2.79 -18.50 -6.47
CA GLU A 70 -2.69 -19.78 -5.79
C GLU A 70 -2.47 -20.93 -6.78
N ARG A 71 -1.76 -21.97 -6.34
CA ARG A 71 -1.50 -23.18 -7.11
C ARG A 71 -2.45 -24.28 -6.65
N LYS A 72 -3.20 -24.87 -7.58
CA LYS A 72 -4.09 -26.01 -7.32
C LYS A 72 -3.30 -27.17 -6.68
N GLY A 73 -3.90 -27.84 -5.68
CA GLY A 73 -3.28 -28.94 -4.94
C GLY A 73 -2.41 -28.53 -3.75
N LYS A 74 -2.13 -27.23 -3.56
CA LYS A 74 -1.43 -26.74 -2.36
C LYS A 74 -2.38 -26.61 -1.16
N TYR A 75 -1.85 -26.75 0.05
CA TYR A 75 -2.62 -26.66 1.28
C TYR A 75 -3.31 -25.28 1.40
N SER A 76 -4.54 -25.23 1.91
CA SER A 76 -5.37 -24.00 1.98
C SER A 76 -5.72 -23.37 0.62
N TYR A 77 -5.65 -24.10 -0.49
CA TYR A 77 -6.06 -23.61 -1.81
C TYR A 77 -7.57 -23.30 -1.87
N THR A 78 -7.91 -22.10 -2.33
CA THR A 78 -9.26 -21.60 -2.53
C THR A 78 -9.53 -21.14 -3.97
N GLY A 79 -8.52 -20.79 -4.75
CA GLY A 79 -8.72 -20.42 -6.14
C GLY A 79 -7.51 -19.75 -6.76
N THR A 80 -7.22 -20.06 -8.02
CA THR A 80 -5.99 -19.59 -8.67
C THR A 80 -5.88 -18.08 -8.74
N THR A 81 -6.98 -17.34 -8.93
CA THR A 81 -7.00 -15.87 -9.09
C THR A 81 -7.83 -15.22 -7.97
N PRO A 82 -7.63 -13.92 -7.67
CA PRO A 82 -8.48 -13.20 -6.71
C PRO A 82 -9.97 -13.34 -7.03
N SER A 83 -10.35 -13.20 -8.29
CA SER A 83 -11.73 -13.37 -8.76
C SER A 83 -12.29 -14.77 -8.47
N LYS A 84 -11.53 -15.84 -8.68
CA LYS A 84 -11.98 -17.21 -8.34
C LYS A 84 -12.16 -17.39 -6.83
N ARG A 85 -11.29 -16.78 -6.01
CA ARG A 85 -11.37 -16.87 -4.54
C ARG A 85 -12.60 -16.16 -3.99
N ILE A 86 -12.90 -14.94 -4.45
CA ILE A 86 -14.11 -14.23 -4.00
C ILE A 86 -15.40 -14.94 -4.42
N ILE A 87 -15.42 -15.52 -5.64
CA ILE A 87 -16.56 -16.32 -6.10
C ILE A 87 -16.74 -17.57 -5.22
N LYS A 88 -15.66 -18.30 -4.92
CA LYS A 88 -15.72 -19.45 -4.01
C LYS A 88 -16.16 -19.06 -2.60
N ALA A 89 -15.80 -17.86 -2.15
CA ALA A 89 -16.24 -17.33 -0.86
C ALA A 89 -17.72 -16.95 -0.83
N GLY A 90 -18.36 -16.75 -1.99
CA GLY A 90 -19.78 -16.45 -2.13
C GLY A 90 -20.09 -15.10 -2.76
N TYR A 91 -19.09 -14.28 -3.07
CA TYR A 91 -19.31 -12.96 -3.64
C TYR A 91 -19.92 -13.09 -5.06
N PRO A 92 -20.99 -12.33 -5.42
CA PRO A 92 -21.74 -12.54 -6.66
C PRO A 92 -21.01 -12.20 -7.97
N SER A 93 -19.98 -11.35 -7.95
CA SER A 93 -19.29 -10.88 -9.15
C SER A 93 -17.78 -11.13 -9.13
N ARG A 94 -17.16 -11.20 -10.30
CA ARG A 94 -15.70 -11.29 -10.48
C ARG A 94 -15.03 -9.92 -10.54
N TYR A 95 -15.81 -8.84 -10.45
CA TYR A 95 -15.34 -7.47 -10.62
C TYR A 95 -14.69 -6.93 -9.35
N ALA A 96 -13.47 -7.38 -9.10
CA ALA A 96 -12.71 -7.03 -7.90
C ALA A 96 -11.22 -6.81 -8.20
N MET A 97 -10.56 -6.18 -7.25
CA MET A 97 -9.12 -5.93 -7.21
C MET A 97 -8.56 -6.44 -5.88
N GLU A 98 -7.27 -6.72 -5.83
CA GLU A 98 -6.62 -7.23 -4.62
C GLU A 98 -5.31 -6.49 -4.35
N ASN A 99 -5.10 -6.09 -3.10
CA ASN A 99 -3.81 -5.68 -2.58
C ASN A 99 -3.30 -6.71 -1.58
N ILE A 100 -1.99 -6.96 -1.58
CA ILE A 100 -1.35 -7.89 -0.65
C ILE A 100 -0.08 -7.28 -0.04
N SER A 101 0.17 -7.56 1.24
CA SER A 101 1.40 -7.18 1.92
C SER A 101 1.93 -8.36 2.70
N ILE A 102 3.22 -8.66 2.55
CA ILE A 102 3.87 -9.81 3.21
C ILE A 102 4.96 -9.30 4.14
N ASN A 103 5.02 -9.88 5.35
CA ASN A 103 6.02 -9.62 6.38
C ASN A 103 6.11 -8.17 6.87
N THR A 104 5.09 -7.36 6.61
CA THR A 104 5.00 -6.03 7.21
C THR A 104 4.58 -6.17 8.68
N SER A 105 5.24 -5.43 9.56
CA SER A 105 4.86 -5.38 10.98
C SER A 105 3.80 -4.30 11.18
N GLY A 106 2.56 -4.71 11.45
CA GLY A 106 1.44 -3.81 11.66
C GLY A 106 0.65 -3.52 10.38
N GLN A 107 -0.66 -3.42 10.53
CA GLN A 107 -1.58 -3.28 9.39
C GLN A 107 -1.57 -1.87 8.80
N VAL A 108 -1.43 -0.83 9.64
CA VAL A 108 -1.25 0.56 9.19
C VAL A 108 -0.02 0.68 8.31
N LYS A 109 1.13 0.15 8.76
CA LYS A 109 2.36 0.14 7.95
C LYS A 109 2.21 -0.66 6.64
N SER A 110 1.43 -1.74 6.67
CA SER A 110 1.08 -2.49 5.45
C SER A 110 0.35 -1.59 4.45
N ILE A 111 -0.63 -0.81 4.92
CA ILE A 111 -1.38 0.13 4.11
C ILE A 111 -0.46 1.26 3.61
N ASP A 112 0.38 1.84 4.46
CA ASP A 112 1.32 2.90 4.04
C ASP A 112 2.28 2.45 2.95
N ASN A 113 2.84 1.24 3.10
CA ASN A 113 3.73 0.65 2.09
C ASN A 113 2.99 0.44 0.75
N LEU A 114 1.73 0.01 0.80
CA LEU A 114 0.90 -0.16 -0.39
C LEU A 114 0.47 1.18 -0.99
N PHE A 115 0.29 2.23 -0.19
CA PHE A 115 0.08 3.59 -0.68
C PHE A 115 1.36 4.19 -1.27
N ALA A 116 2.55 3.77 -0.86
CA ALA A 116 3.79 4.18 -1.52
C ALA A 116 3.98 3.50 -2.89
N ALA A 117 3.36 2.33 -3.11
CA ALA A 117 3.41 1.55 -4.34
C ALA A 117 2.28 1.98 -5.30
N ILE A 118 2.61 2.44 -6.52
CA ILE A 118 1.67 3.24 -7.32
C ILE A 118 0.48 2.45 -7.85
N TYR A 119 0.69 1.19 -8.27
CA TYR A 119 -0.41 0.34 -8.73
C TYR A 119 -1.30 -0.08 -7.58
N HIS A 120 -0.70 -0.43 -6.43
CA HIS A 120 -1.44 -0.80 -5.23
C HIS A 120 -2.23 0.39 -4.64
N ARG A 121 -1.69 1.61 -4.75
CA ARG A 121 -2.42 2.83 -4.40
C ARG A 121 -3.70 2.97 -5.23
N PHE A 122 -3.64 2.77 -6.54
CA PHE A 122 -4.82 2.88 -7.41
C PHE A 122 -5.89 1.83 -7.09
N VAL A 123 -5.51 0.65 -6.58
CA VAL A 123 -6.48 -0.32 -6.04
C VAL A 123 -7.27 0.30 -4.87
N PHE A 124 -6.59 0.85 -3.86
CA PHE A 124 -7.25 1.48 -2.70
C PHE A 124 -7.99 2.77 -3.05
N LEU A 125 -7.55 3.50 -4.07
CA LEU A 125 -8.15 4.74 -4.53
C LEU A 125 -9.07 4.55 -5.75
N SER A 126 -9.51 3.32 -6.00
CA SER A 126 -10.40 3.01 -7.12
C SER A 126 -11.72 3.78 -6.99
N LEU A 127 -12.15 4.33 -8.13
CA LEU A 127 -13.31 5.21 -8.26
C LEU A 127 -14.63 4.45 -8.46
N ASP A 128 -14.58 3.15 -8.73
CA ASP A 128 -15.74 2.33 -9.09
C ASP A 128 -15.92 1.12 -8.16
N LYS A 129 -15.30 1.17 -6.98
CA LYS A 129 -15.41 0.18 -5.91
C LYS A 129 -15.84 0.85 -4.61
N ASP A 130 -16.70 0.17 -3.87
CA ASP A 130 -17.32 0.67 -2.64
C ASP A 130 -17.43 -0.40 -1.54
N GLU A 131 -16.95 -1.63 -1.79
CA GLU A 131 -16.87 -2.70 -0.81
C GLU A 131 -15.45 -3.22 -0.66
N ILE A 132 -15.10 -3.68 0.53
CA ILE A 132 -13.80 -4.27 0.84
C ILE A 132 -13.94 -5.43 1.82
N GLY A 133 -13.05 -6.40 1.69
CA GLY A 133 -12.78 -7.39 2.72
C GLY A 133 -11.29 -7.40 3.07
N VAL A 134 -11.01 -7.61 4.35
CA VAL A 134 -9.69 -7.47 4.95
C VAL A 134 -9.33 -8.77 5.66
N GLY A 135 -8.25 -9.39 5.22
CA GLY A 135 -7.75 -10.65 5.76
C GLY A 135 -6.32 -10.51 6.28
N THR A 136 -6.06 -11.05 7.45
CA THR A 136 -4.72 -11.18 8.02
C THR A 136 -4.46 -12.64 8.37
N TYR A 137 -3.20 -13.04 8.31
CA TYR A 137 -2.78 -14.31 8.89
C TYR A 137 -1.34 -14.19 9.36
N ALA A 138 -1.06 -14.67 10.58
CA ALA A 138 0.28 -14.68 11.13
C ALA A 138 0.62 -16.01 11.80
N ILE A 139 1.91 -16.35 11.80
CA ILE A 139 2.47 -17.49 12.54
C ILE A 139 3.72 -17.04 13.28
N ASP A 140 3.88 -17.50 14.52
CA ASP A 140 5.09 -17.26 15.32
C ASP A 140 6.03 -18.49 15.27
N LYS A 141 6.55 -18.77 14.08
CA LYS A 141 7.55 -19.83 13.85
C LYS A 141 8.74 -19.27 13.08
N LYS A 142 9.91 -19.92 13.18
CA LYS A 142 11.10 -19.63 12.34
C LYS A 142 10.79 -19.97 10.87
N ARG A 143 10.15 -19.05 10.16
CA ARG A 143 9.74 -19.14 8.76
C ARG A 143 10.14 -17.88 8.00
N LYS A 144 10.30 -18.00 6.69
CA LYS A 144 10.66 -16.89 5.79
C LYS A 144 9.56 -15.84 5.77
N TYR A 145 8.31 -16.28 5.57
CA TYR A 145 7.14 -15.42 5.69
C TYR A 145 6.34 -15.79 6.94
N LYS A 146 6.06 -14.79 7.77
CA LYS A 146 5.41 -14.95 9.08
C LYS A 146 4.05 -14.27 9.14
N ARG A 147 3.81 -13.26 8.32
CA ARG A 147 2.56 -12.50 8.33
C ARG A 147 2.18 -12.03 6.93
N SER A 148 0.89 -12.02 6.64
CA SER A 148 0.32 -11.46 5.41
C SER A 148 -0.93 -10.66 5.70
N TYR A 149 -1.13 -9.60 4.93
CA TYR A 149 -2.36 -8.83 4.83
C TYR A 149 -2.89 -8.90 3.40
N VAL A 150 -4.19 -9.10 3.23
CA VAL A 150 -4.88 -9.16 1.94
C VAL A 150 -6.09 -8.25 2.00
N TYR A 151 -6.31 -7.45 0.96
CA TYR A 151 -7.41 -6.51 0.83
C TYR A 151 -8.10 -6.76 -0.50
N ASN A 152 -9.30 -7.34 -0.47
CA ASN A 152 -10.12 -7.54 -1.66
C ASN A 152 -11.13 -6.42 -1.78
N ILE A 153 -11.15 -5.69 -2.90
CA ILE A 153 -12.02 -4.52 -3.09
C ILE A 153 -12.94 -4.77 -4.28
N ALA A 154 -14.24 -4.57 -4.11
CA ALA A 154 -15.26 -4.92 -5.09
C ALA A 154 -16.37 -3.84 -5.19
N SER A 155 -17.31 -4.05 -6.11
CA SER A 155 -18.40 -3.11 -6.40
C SER A 155 -19.75 -3.71 -6.00
N SER A 156 -20.44 -3.07 -5.06
CA SER A 156 -21.76 -3.45 -4.62
C SER A 156 -22.81 -3.35 -5.74
N SER A 157 -22.71 -2.34 -6.61
CA SER A 157 -23.62 -2.15 -7.74
C SER A 157 -23.47 -3.26 -8.78
N ILE A 158 -22.24 -3.67 -9.10
CA ILE A 158 -21.98 -4.82 -9.99
C ILE A 158 -22.35 -6.15 -9.33
N SER A 159 -22.14 -6.28 -8.02
CA SER A 159 -22.60 -7.44 -7.25
C SER A 159 -24.12 -7.62 -7.35
N LYS A 160 -24.89 -6.55 -7.14
CA LYS A 160 -26.36 -6.53 -7.32
C LYS A 160 -26.78 -6.80 -8.76
N LEU A 161 -26.06 -6.24 -9.74
CA LEU A 161 -26.32 -6.49 -11.16
C LEU A 161 -26.24 -7.99 -11.48
N CYS A 162 -25.26 -8.70 -10.91
CA CYS A 162 -25.11 -10.13 -11.07
C CYS A 162 -26.23 -10.99 -10.45
N GLN A 163 -27.06 -10.41 -9.58
CA GLN A 163 -28.19 -11.10 -8.96
C GLN A 163 -29.52 -10.90 -9.72
N ARG A 164 -29.57 -9.98 -10.68
CA ARG A 164 -30.77 -9.67 -11.48
C ARG A 164 -30.85 -10.49 -12.76
N SER A 165 -32.05 -10.75 -13.28
CA SER A 165 -32.23 -11.38 -14.59
C SER A 165 -32.43 -10.32 -15.67
N PHE A 166 -32.06 -10.65 -16.91
CA PHE A 166 -32.16 -9.76 -18.07
C PHE A 166 -32.62 -10.58 -19.28
N PHE A 167 -33.38 -9.95 -20.16
CA PHE A 167 -33.69 -10.52 -21.47
C PHE A 167 -32.62 -10.09 -22.48
N MET A 168 -32.42 -10.90 -23.53
CA MET A 168 -31.53 -10.52 -24.62
C MET A 168 -32.27 -9.55 -25.54
N GLU A 169 -31.57 -8.49 -25.94
CA GLU A 169 -32.04 -7.43 -26.81
C GLU A 169 -31.09 -7.32 -28.00
N ASP A 170 -31.65 -7.02 -29.18
CA ASP A 170 -30.85 -6.82 -30.38
C ASP A 170 -30.04 -5.50 -30.30
N GLY A 171 -28.83 -5.50 -30.86
CA GLY A 171 -27.94 -4.34 -30.84
C GLY A 171 -27.18 -4.07 -29.53
N GLU A 172 -27.37 -4.87 -28.48
CA GLU A 172 -26.63 -4.75 -27.20
C GLU A 172 -25.44 -5.72 -27.14
N TYR A 173 -24.31 -5.24 -26.60
CA TYR A 173 -23.14 -6.09 -26.34
C TYR A 173 -23.22 -6.71 -24.95
N TYR A 174 -22.80 -7.98 -24.82
CA TYR A 174 -22.89 -8.71 -23.56
C TYR A 174 -21.54 -9.11 -22.99
N ILE A 175 -21.37 -8.92 -21.68
CA ILE A 175 -20.20 -9.33 -20.93
C ILE A 175 -20.44 -10.74 -20.35
N LYS A 176 -19.63 -11.70 -20.80
CA LYS A 176 -19.60 -13.07 -20.25
C LYS A 176 -18.64 -13.17 -19.06
N LYS A 177 -18.83 -14.19 -18.22
CA LYS A 177 -17.95 -14.52 -17.08
C LYS A 177 -17.77 -13.41 -16.04
N LEU A 178 -18.64 -12.40 -16.02
CA LEU A 178 -18.63 -11.34 -15.01
C LEU A 178 -19.16 -11.83 -13.66
N CYS A 179 -20.21 -12.64 -13.66
CA CYS A 179 -20.93 -13.06 -12.47
C CYS A 179 -20.49 -14.45 -12.00
N ARG A 180 -20.84 -14.85 -10.77
CA ARG A 180 -20.57 -16.20 -10.25
C ARG A 180 -21.00 -17.28 -11.23
N ASP A 181 -22.20 -17.12 -11.77
CA ASP A 181 -22.70 -17.89 -12.90
C ASP A 181 -21.93 -17.50 -14.19
N ASN A 182 -21.33 -18.50 -14.83
CA ASN A 182 -20.49 -18.30 -16.01
C ASN A 182 -21.31 -18.10 -17.28
N GLU A 183 -22.53 -18.62 -17.32
CA GLU A 183 -23.42 -18.55 -18.48
C GLU A 183 -24.21 -17.24 -18.49
N LYS A 184 -24.30 -16.57 -17.34
CA LYS A 184 -24.95 -15.28 -17.23
C LYS A 184 -24.26 -14.21 -18.06
N MET A 185 -25.01 -13.67 -19.01
CA MET A 185 -24.64 -12.56 -19.86
C MET A 185 -25.18 -11.25 -19.29
N ILE A 186 -24.33 -10.24 -19.18
CA ILE A 186 -24.69 -8.93 -18.62
C ILE A 186 -24.60 -7.87 -19.73
N PRO A 187 -25.67 -7.09 -19.99
CA PRO A 187 -25.62 -5.96 -20.90
C PRO A 187 -24.47 -5.00 -20.56
N GLN A 188 -23.66 -4.65 -21.56
CA GLN A 188 -22.49 -3.78 -21.39
C GLN A 188 -22.92 -2.35 -21.04
N SER A 189 -24.05 -1.88 -21.57
CA SER A 189 -24.69 -0.60 -21.18
C SER A 189 -24.96 -0.56 -19.67
N LEU A 190 -25.66 -1.55 -19.12
CA LEU A 190 -25.96 -1.65 -17.68
C LEU A 190 -24.69 -1.79 -16.83
N PHE A 191 -23.71 -2.56 -17.28
CA PHE A 191 -22.43 -2.65 -16.58
C PHE A 191 -21.73 -1.28 -16.48
N ARG A 192 -21.71 -0.51 -17.57
CA ARG A 192 -21.14 0.86 -17.60
C ARG A 192 -21.92 1.78 -16.66
N GLU A 193 -23.25 1.77 -16.74
CA GLU A 193 -24.13 2.56 -15.88
C GLU A 193 -23.88 2.26 -14.39
N LYS A 194 -23.87 0.97 -14.00
CA LYS A 194 -23.65 0.57 -12.60
C LYS A 194 -22.24 0.86 -12.09
N LYS A 195 -21.23 0.89 -12.95
CA LYS A 195 -19.90 1.42 -12.58
C LYS A 195 -19.98 2.92 -12.30
N ASP A 196 -20.68 3.66 -13.15
CA ASP A 196 -20.79 5.10 -13.04
C ASP A 196 -21.63 5.54 -11.82
N GLU A 197 -22.58 4.74 -11.36
CA GLU A 197 -23.28 4.98 -10.08
C GLU A 197 -22.33 5.16 -8.89
N ILE A 198 -21.25 4.37 -8.81
CA ILE A 198 -20.26 4.51 -7.74
C ILE A 198 -19.34 5.69 -8.04
N ARG A 199 -18.87 5.81 -9.29
CA ARG A 199 -17.97 6.90 -9.72
C ARG A 199 -18.57 8.27 -9.44
N ARG A 200 -19.85 8.50 -9.71
CA ARG A 200 -20.53 9.79 -9.49
C ARG A 200 -20.58 10.21 -8.01
N LYS A 201 -20.35 9.28 -7.07
CA LYS A 201 -20.27 9.60 -5.63
C LYS A 201 -18.90 10.11 -5.19
N ASN A 202 -17.89 10.00 -6.07
CA ASN A 202 -16.52 10.40 -5.81
C ASN A 202 -16.21 11.75 -6.50
N LYS A 203 -15.20 12.48 -6.01
CA LYS A 203 -14.79 13.74 -6.63
C LYS A 203 -14.32 13.55 -8.07
N ALA A 204 -14.49 14.59 -8.88
CA ALA A 204 -14.05 14.62 -10.29
C ALA A 204 -12.53 14.47 -10.45
N MET A 205 -11.76 14.90 -9.45
CA MET A 205 -10.30 14.74 -9.41
C MET A 205 -9.87 14.30 -8.02
N VAL A 206 -9.10 13.21 -7.96
CA VAL A 206 -8.55 12.61 -6.74
C VAL A 206 -7.03 12.76 -6.78
N VAL A 207 -6.43 13.23 -5.69
CA VAL A 207 -4.97 13.41 -5.59
C VAL A 207 -4.43 12.72 -4.35
N TYR A 208 -3.20 12.22 -4.45
CA TYR A 208 -2.49 11.62 -3.33
C TYR A 208 -0.98 11.89 -3.40
N PRO A 209 -0.29 12.30 -2.32
CA PRO A 209 -0.83 12.70 -1.02
C PRO A 209 -1.92 13.77 -1.14
N TYR A 210 -2.93 13.72 -0.27
CA TYR A 210 -4.04 14.67 -0.31
C TYR A 210 -3.59 16.07 0.18
N PRO A 211 -4.32 17.15 -0.14
CA PRO A 211 -3.92 18.49 0.28
C PRO A 211 -3.75 18.61 1.79
N LYS A 212 -2.62 19.17 2.22
CA LYS A 212 -2.20 19.32 3.62
C LYS A 212 -2.03 17.99 4.37
N GLN A 213 -1.84 16.88 3.66
CA GLN A 213 -1.49 15.61 4.31
C GLN A 213 -0.17 15.75 5.05
N ASP A 214 -0.13 15.25 6.28
CA ASP A 214 1.07 15.14 7.10
C ASP A 214 1.47 13.66 7.24
N HIS A 215 2.63 13.39 7.83
CA HIS A 215 3.15 12.07 8.12
C HIS A 215 3.32 11.19 6.87
N VAL A 216 3.61 11.82 5.71
CA VAL A 216 3.87 11.09 4.46
C VAL A 216 5.25 10.46 4.51
N TRP A 217 5.35 9.14 4.34
CA TRP A 217 6.66 8.51 4.27
C TRP A 217 7.45 9.05 3.06
N PRO A 218 8.77 9.30 3.16
CA PRO A 218 9.47 10.05 2.10
C PRO A 218 9.93 9.21 0.90
N ALA A 219 9.70 7.90 0.91
CA ALA A 219 10.36 6.98 -0.02
C ALA A 219 9.43 5.93 -0.64
N PHE A 220 9.79 5.51 -1.84
CA PHE A 220 9.31 4.31 -2.52
C PHE A 220 10.47 3.33 -2.73
N TYR A 221 10.22 2.04 -2.54
CA TYR A 221 11.25 1.00 -2.62
C TYR A 221 10.99 0.00 -3.74
N ASN A 222 9.99 -0.86 -3.56
CA ASN A 222 9.72 -1.94 -4.49
C ASN A 222 8.21 -2.19 -4.62
N GLU A 223 7.84 -2.59 -5.82
CA GLU A 223 6.50 -3.01 -6.19
C GLU A 223 6.60 -4.17 -7.18
N SER A 224 5.55 -4.98 -7.28
CA SER A 224 5.45 -6.03 -8.27
C SER A 224 4.07 -5.97 -8.91
N PRO A 225 3.95 -5.68 -10.21
CA PRO A 225 5.05 -5.36 -11.14
C PRO A 225 5.70 -3.99 -10.83
N ASP A 226 6.95 -3.80 -11.25
CA ASP A 226 7.78 -2.64 -10.85
C ASP A 226 7.52 -1.43 -11.78
N PRO A 227 6.98 -0.29 -11.30
CA PRO A 227 6.77 0.91 -12.12
C PRO A 227 8.07 1.64 -12.46
N LEU A 228 9.16 1.36 -11.73
CA LEU A 228 10.44 2.04 -11.86
C LEU A 228 11.63 1.06 -11.80
N PRO A 229 11.78 0.11 -12.76
CA PRO A 229 12.70 -1.04 -12.66
C PRO A 229 14.19 -0.72 -12.42
N LYS A 230 14.64 0.48 -12.77
CA LYS A 230 16.04 0.91 -12.61
C LYS A 230 16.37 1.39 -11.19
N TYR A 231 15.36 1.51 -10.30
CA TYR A 231 15.47 2.09 -8.97
C TYR A 231 15.00 1.08 -7.92
N LYS A 232 15.79 0.89 -6.87
CA LYS A 232 15.40 0.15 -5.65
C LYS A 232 14.99 1.07 -4.51
N VAL A 233 15.32 2.35 -4.63
CA VAL A 233 14.88 3.42 -3.75
C VAL A 233 14.69 4.69 -4.57
N SER A 234 13.59 5.38 -4.31
CA SER A 234 13.24 6.66 -4.89
C SER A 234 12.33 7.43 -3.93
N GLY A 235 11.85 8.62 -4.30
CA GLY A 235 10.95 9.40 -3.47
C GLY A 235 9.52 8.89 -3.49
N PHE A 236 8.75 9.32 -2.50
CA PHE A 236 7.33 8.98 -2.41
C PHE A 236 6.57 9.47 -3.66
N PRO A 237 5.79 8.62 -4.34
CA PRO A 237 5.13 9.03 -5.56
C PRO A 237 3.92 9.90 -5.28
N ILE A 238 3.66 10.86 -6.17
CA ILE A 238 2.48 11.72 -6.14
C ILE A 238 1.58 11.31 -7.29
N SER A 239 0.28 11.15 -7.08
CA SER A 239 -0.67 10.70 -8.08
C SER A 239 -1.87 11.62 -8.23
N VAL A 240 -2.40 11.68 -9.45
CA VAL A 240 -3.65 12.35 -9.80
C VAL A 240 -4.50 11.38 -10.60
N GLN A 241 -5.78 11.29 -10.27
CA GLN A 241 -6.78 10.53 -11.01
C GLN A 241 -7.94 11.45 -11.41
N PHE A 242 -8.38 11.37 -12.65
CA PHE A 242 -9.60 12.00 -13.12
C PHE A 242 -10.74 10.99 -13.15
N ASN A 243 -11.92 11.42 -12.72
CA ASN A 243 -13.09 10.56 -12.65
C ASN A 243 -13.69 10.38 -14.05
N PRO A 244 -13.73 9.15 -14.61
CA PRO A 244 -14.27 8.92 -15.96
C PRO A 244 -15.76 9.23 -16.08
N ALA A 245 -16.51 9.32 -14.98
CA ALA A 245 -17.90 9.76 -15.00
C ALA A 245 -18.06 11.27 -15.27
N ASN A 246 -16.98 12.05 -15.13
CA ASN A 246 -16.97 13.50 -15.31
C ASN A 246 -15.96 13.99 -16.35
N THR A 247 -15.10 13.12 -16.86
CA THR A 247 -14.03 13.47 -17.79
C THR A 247 -13.88 12.42 -18.87
N GLN A 248 -13.90 12.84 -20.13
CA GLN A 248 -13.79 11.93 -21.28
C GLN A 248 -12.37 11.95 -21.85
N ASN A 249 -11.78 13.14 -21.97
CA ASN A 249 -10.48 13.36 -22.57
C ASN A 249 -9.58 14.15 -21.62
N ILE A 250 -8.34 13.69 -21.46
CA ILE A 250 -7.35 14.33 -20.60
C ILE A 250 -5.97 14.33 -21.25
N LYS A 251 -5.34 15.51 -21.29
CA LYS A 251 -3.97 15.69 -21.77
C LYS A 251 -3.13 16.39 -20.71
N LEU A 252 -2.16 15.69 -20.17
CA LEU A 252 -1.19 16.26 -19.23
C LEU A 252 -0.38 17.38 -19.89
N GLN A 253 -0.24 18.51 -19.19
CA GLN A 253 0.61 19.64 -19.60
C GLN A 253 1.87 19.70 -18.73
N SER A 254 1.71 19.73 -17.41
CA SER A 254 2.84 19.75 -16.48
C SER A 254 2.51 19.03 -15.17
N PHE A 255 3.52 18.41 -14.56
CA PHE A 255 3.43 17.82 -13.24
C PHE A 255 4.78 18.06 -12.56
N ARG A 256 4.80 18.93 -11.54
CA ARG A 256 6.02 19.42 -10.92
C ARG A 256 5.93 19.36 -9.40
N LEU A 257 7.09 19.20 -8.77
CA LEU A 257 7.25 19.08 -7.32
C LEU A 257 8.30 20.10 -6.86
N TYR A 258 8.00 20.81 -5.78
CA TYR A 258 8.83 21.86 -5.21
C TYR A 258 9.08 21.58 -3.73
N GLU A 259 10.29 21.87 -3.27
CA GLU A 259 10.65 21.96 -1.85
C GLU A 259 10.04 23.21 -1.20
N GLU A 260 10.09 23.26 0.13
CA GLU A 260 9.58 24.36 0.95
C GLU A 260 10.20 25.72 0.61
N ASN A 261 11.48 25.74 0.25
CA ASN A 261 12.22 26.92 -0.21
C ASN A 261 11.86 27.38 -1.64
N GLY A 262 10.90 26.72 -2.30
CA GLY A 262 10.49 27.01 -3.68
C GLY A 262 11.37 26.38 -4.77
N LYS A 263 12.39 25.61 -4.42
CA LYS A 263 13.26 24.90 -5.38
C LYS A 263 12.52 23.72 -6.02
N GLU A 264 12.54 23.66 -7.35
CA GLU A 264 11.95 22.55 -8.08
C GLU A 264 12.80 21.27 -7.97
N ILE A 265 12.16 20.15 -7.65
CA ILE A 265 12.76 18.82 -7.75
C ILE A 265 12.72 18.39 -9.21
N LYS A 266 13.80 18.71 -9.95
CA LYS A 266 13.91 18.40 -11.38
C LYS A 266 14.12 16.92 -11.69
N LYS A 267 14.72 16.16 -10.76
CA LYS A 267 15.00 14.72 -10.95
C LYS A 267 13.75 13.90 -10.66
N THR A 268 12.79 13.92 -11.58
CA THR A 268 11.51 13.20 -11.48
C THR A 268 11.24 12.40 -12.77
N LYS A 269 10.33 11.43 -12.69
CA LYS A 269 9.77 10.73 -13.85
C LYS A 269 8.25 10.75 -13.73
N VAL A 270 7.58 11.24 -14.76
CA VAL A 270 6.11 11.20 -14.84
C VAL A 270 5.67 9.93 -15.56
N LEU A 271 4.76 9.19 -14.93
CA LEU A 271 4.10 8.00 -15.46
C LEU A 271 2.63 8.32 -15.79
N GLN A 272 2.17 7.72 -16.88
CA GLN A 272 0.81 7.81 -17.42
C GLN A 272 0.57 6.63 -18.36
N HIS A 273 -0.67 6.39 -18.76
CA HIS A 273 -1.04 5.26 -19.65
C HIS A 273 -0.08 5.01 -20.83
N LYS A 274 0.36 6.07 -21.54
CA LYS A 274 1.19 5.92 -22.74
C LYS A 274 2.65 5.49 -22.49
N ASN A 275 3.17 5.67 -21.28
CA ASN A 275 4.58 5.39 -20.96
C ASN A 275 4.75 4.47 -19.75
N ASP A 276 3.64 3.90 -19.26
CA ASP A 276 3.66 2.83 -18.29
C ASP A 276 4.09 1.52 -18.97
N HIS A 277 5.27 1.05 -18.59
CA HIS A 277 5.83 -0.20 -19.12
C HIS A 277 5.02 -1.44 -18.75
N ASN A 278 4.25 -1.40 -17.65
CA ASN A 278 3.44 -2.55 -17.23
C ASN A 278 1.99 -2.46 -17.73
N HIS A 279 1.61 -1.38 -18.42
CA HIS A 279 0.27 -1.17 -18.99
C HIS A 279 -0.89 -1.31 -17.99
N LEU A 280 -0.68 -0.85 -16.75
CA LEU A 280 -1.67 -0.87 -15.66
C LEU A 280 -2.35 0.48 -15.43
N PHE A 281 -1.71 1.60 -15.80
CA PHE A 281 -2.34 2.93 -15.71
C PHE A 281 -3.51 3.03 -16.70
N THR A 282 -4.61 3.62 -16.28
CA THR A 282 -5.67 4.08 -17.19
C THR A 282 -5.32 5.43 -17.81
N LYS A 283 -6.03 5.83 -18.87
CA LYS A 283 -5.88 7.15 -19.51
C LYS A 283 -6.10 8.32 -18.55
N PHE A 284 -6.76 8.09 -17.41
CA PHE A 284 -7.13 9.10 -16.43
C PHE A 284 -6.22 9.13 -15.19
N GLU A 285 -5.17 8.31 -15.17
CA GLU A 285 -4.23 8.20 -14.05
C GLU A 285 -2.86 8.78 -14.43
N PHE A 286 -2.28 9.52 -13.50
CA PHE A 286 -0.96 10.15 -13.65
C PHE A 286 -0.19 10.00 -12.33
N ALA A 287 1.12 9.80 -12.43
CA ALA A 287 2.00 9.77 -11.26
C ALA A 287 3.32 10.49 -11.52
N LEU A 288 3.78 11.29 -10.56
CA LEU A 288 5.12 11.84 -10.52
C LEU A 288 5.95 11.03 -9.52
N MET A 289 7.02 10.41 -10.03
CA MET A 289 7.99 9.64 -9.27
C MET A 289 9.25 10.49 -9.03
N PRO A 290 9.53 11.01 -7.83
CA PRO A 290 10.82 11.63 -7.55
C PRO A 290 11.92 10.56 -7.63
N LEU A 291 12.99 10.81 -8.38
CA LEU A 291 14.06 9.82 -8.61
C LEU A 291 15.07 9.74 -7.47
N ALA A 292 14.97 10.66 -6.49
CA ALA A 292 15.69 10.63 -5.23
C ALA A 292 14.67 10.59 -4.08
N ARG A 293 15.05 9.95 -2.97
CA ARG A 293 14.27 9.95 -1.74
C ARG A 293 14.03 11.39 -1.27
N LEU A 294 12.82 11.67 -0.79
CA LEU A 294 12.48 12.97 -0.19
C LEU A 294 13.13 13.10 1.20
N GLU A 295 13.35 14.32 1.66
CA GLU A 295 13.83 14.55 3.02
C GLU A 295 12.66 14.45 4.02
N PHE A 296 12.96 14.05 5.26
CA PHE A 296 11.96 13.99 6.33
C PHE A 296 11.61 15.38 6.85
N ASN A 297 10.48 15.50 7.57
CA ASN A 297 9.98 16.75 8.16
C ASN A 297 10.00 17.96 7.19
N THR A 298 9.84 17.71 5.90
CA THR A 298 9.93 18.73 4.85
C THR A 298 8.57 18.89 4.19
N SER A 299 8.16 20.15 3.98
CA SER A 299 6.96 20.48 3.22
C SER A 299 7.26 20.46 1.72
N TYR A 300 6.43 19.78 0.95
CA TYR A 300 6.53 19.73 -0.51
C TYR A 300 5.28 20.31 -1.14
N THR A 301 5.46 21.10 -2.20
CA THR A 301 4.37 21.67 -3.01
C THR A 301 4.31 20.99 -4.37
N VAL A 302 3.13 20.57 -4.76
CA VAL A 302 2.83 19.98 -6.06
C VAL A 302 2.08 20.98 -6.93
N ILE A 303 2.47 21.06 -8.20
CA ILE A 303 1.73 21.79 -9.24
C ILE A 303 1.41 20.81 -10.37
N PHE A 304 0.12 20.63 -10.64
CA PHE A 304 -0.39 19.79 -11.73
C PHE A 304 -1.20 20.66 -12.70
N GLU A 305 -0.93 20.52 -13.99
CA GLU A 305 -1.61 21.22 -15.08
C GLU A 305 -1.98 20.23 -16.19
N ALA A 306 -3.22 20.30 -16.67
CA ALA A 306 -3.72 19.46 -17.74
C ALA A 306 -4.81 20.18 -18.54
N ILE A 307 -5.19 19.60 -19.69
CA ILE A 307 -6.38 19.97 -20.44
C ILE A 307 -7.38 18.81 -20.32
N ALA A 308 -8.49 19.05 -19.63
CA ALA A 308 -9.59 18.10 -19.47
C ALA A 308 -10.79 18.59 -20.29
N ASP A 309 -11.25 17.80 -21.26
CA ASP A 309 -12.38 18.12 -22.14
C ASP A 309 -12.28 19.55 -22.74
N GLY A 310 -11.09 19.90 -23.24
CA GLY A 310 -10.80 21.21 -23.82
C GLY A 310 -10.53 22.34 -22.82
N ARG A 311 -10.76 22.13 -21.52
CA ARG A 311 -10.59 23.15 -20.47
C ARG A 311 -9.26 22.98 -19.74
N LYS A 312 -8.57 24.10 -19.47
CA LYS A 312 -7.35 24.11 -18.65
C LYS A 312 -7.70 23.82 -17.19
N VAL A 313 -7.05 22.81 -16.61
CA VAL A 313 -7.13 22.44 -15.20
C VAL A 313 -5.78 22.69 -14.56
N LYS A 314 -5.75 23.43 -13.45
CA LYS A 314 -4.55 23.65 -12.63
C LYS A 314 -4.86 23.33 -11.17
N LYS A 315 -4.01 22.52 -10.55
CA LYS A 315 -4.09 22.21 -9.12
C LYS A 315 -2.74 22.45 -8.46
N ARG A 316 -2.76 23.23 -7.38
CA ARG A 316 -1.64 23.44 -6.46
C ARG A 316 -2.02 22.93 -5.08
N TRP A 317 -1.18 22.13 -4.45
CA TRP A 317 -1.37 21.67 -3.07
C TRP A 317 -0.03 21.32 -2.45
N SER A 318 -0.02 21.09 -1.14
CA SER A 318 1.17 20.65 -0.41
C SER A 318 0.89 19.42 0.44
N PHE A 319 1.97 18.74 0.82
CA PHE A 319 1.99 17.68 1.83
C PHE A 319 3.31 17.77 2.61
N LYS A 320 3.34 17.17 3.80
CA LYS A 320 4.52 17.14 4.66
C LYS A 320 4.95 15.70 4.90
N THR A 321 6.25 15.46 4.79
CA THR A 321 6.82 14.15 5.09
C THR A 321 6.93 13.91 6.58
N GLU A 322 6.96 12.64 6.96
CA GLU A 322 7.06 12.16 8.33
C GLU A 322 8.07 12.92 9.20
N ASN A 323 7.68 13.12 10.46
CA ASN A 323 8.52 13.68 11.49
C ASN A 323 8.59 12.72 12.69
N PHE A 324 9.74 12.68 13.36
CA PHE A 324 9.92 11.86 14.56
C PHE A 324 10.07 12.74 15.78
N LYS A 325 9.55 12.27 16.91
CA LYS A 325 9.81 12.91 18.22
C LYS A 325 11.27 12.71 18.62
N GLU A 326 11.82 11.55 18.28
CA GLU A 326 13.22 11.23 18.53
C GLU A 326 14.17 11.99 17.59
N LYS A 327 15.35 12.33 18.09
CA LYS A 327 16.38 13.02 17.31
C LYS A 327 16.78 12.18 16.09
N MET A 328 16.77 12.81 14.92
CA MET A 328 17.20 12.19 13.67
C MET A 328 18.65 12.57 13.33
N TYR A 329 19.45 11.57 12.97
CA TYR A 329 20.79 11.75 12.44
C TYR A 329 20.83 11.32 10.97
N ARG A 330 21.28 12.24 10.12
CA ARG A 330 21.43 12.02 8.68
C ARG A 330 22.84 11.53 8.38
N ILE A 331 22.97 10.28 7.92
CA ILE A 331 24.26 9.60 7.73
C ILE A 331 24.64 9.57 6.25
N THR A 332 25.49 10.51 5.84
CA THR A 332 26.02 10.62 4.48
C THR A 332 27.36 9.92 4.32
N GLU A 333 28.24 10.05 5.31
CA GLU A 333 29.62 9.59 5.25
C GLU A 333 29.78 8.08 5.47
N LYS A 334 30.95 7.53 5.10
CA LYS A 334 31.30 6.11 5.31
C LYS A 334 31.54 5.80 6.79
N LYS A 335 32.12 6.75 7.54
CA LYS A 335 32.35 6.63 8.98
C LYS A 335 31.79 7.89 9.62
N THR A 336 30.95 7.74 10.62
CA THR A 336 30.36 8.87 11.37
C THR A 336 30.44 8.55 12.84
N THR A 337 30.79 9.52 13.67
CA THR A 337 30.76 9.41 15.14
C THR A 337 29.68 10.34 15.67
N LEU A 338 28.81 9.83 16.55
CA LEU A 338 27.70 10.58 17.14
C LEU A 338 27.77 10.50 18.66
N ASN A 339 27.57 11.64 19.32
CA ASN A 339 27.38 11.67 20.77
C ASN A 339 25.88 11.50 21.09
N VAL A 340 25.56 10.54 21.95
CA VAL A 340 24.18 10.17 22.28
C VAL A 340 24.04 9.89 23.77
N LYS A 341 22.90 10.26 24.34
CA LYS A 341 22.63 10.04 25.77
C LYS A 341 22.32 8.57 26.06
N ALA A 342 22.84 8.03 27.16
CA ALA A 342 22.51 6.70 27.64
C ALA A 342 20.99 6.51 27.82
N GLY A 343 20.48 5.35 27.40
CA GLY A 343 19.05 5.01 27.45
C GLY A 343 18.16 5.78 26.47
N SER A 344 18.71 6.70 25.67
CA SER A 344 17.94 7.45 24.68
C SER A 344 17.60 6.62 23.44
N THR A 345 16.70 7.17 22.62
CA THR A 345 16.33 6.60 21.33
C THR A 345 16.58 7.64 20.24
N ALA A 346 17.11 7.20 19.11
CA ALA A 346 17.36 8.06 17.95
C ALA A 346 16.94 7.38 16.64
N ILE A 347 16.72 8.20 15.61
CA ILE A 347 16.47 7.75 14.25
C ILE A 347 17.73 7.98 13.43
N LEU A 348 18.23 6.93 12.77
CA LEU A 348 19.33 7.04 11.82
C LEU A 348 18.76 6.95 10.41
N TYR A 349 18.81 8.06 9.68
CA TYR A 349 18.54 8.06 8.25
C TYR A 349 19.86 7.89 7.49
N VAL A 350 20.06 6.70 6.93
CA VAL A 350 21.24 6.38 6.12
C VAL A 350 20.95 6.75 4.68
N VAL A 351 21.47 7.90 4.25
CA VAL A 351 21.20 8.48 2.93
C VAL A 351 21.68 7.51 1.84
N PRO A 352 20.83 7.08 0.89
CA PRO A 352 21.24 6.24 -0.21
C PRO A 352 22.34 6.91 -1.04
N SER A 353 23.44 6.19 -1.26
CA SER A 353 24.55 6.66 -2.10
C SER A 353 24.25 6.49 -3.60
N SER A 354 23.24 5.69 -3.93
CA SER A 354 22.77 5.47 -5.30
C SER A 354 21.30 5.03 -5.32
N ARG A 355 20.69 5.05 -6.51
CA ARG A 355 19.32 4.54 -6.75
C ARG A 355 19.10 3.06 -6.40
N LYS A 356 20.17 2.30 -6.12
CA LYS A 356 20.11 0.88 -5.74
C LYS A 356 20.54 0.62 -4.29
N ASP A 357 20.90 1.66 -3.55
CA ASP A 357 21.47 1.54 -2.20
C ASP A 357 20.38 1.40 -1.13
N ILE A 358 19.99 0.16 -0.86
CA ILE A 358 19.03 -0.20 0.19
C ILE A 358 19.71 -1.06 1.26
N LEU A 359 19.30 -0.87 2.51
CA LEU A 359 19.77 -1.61 3.66
C LEU A 359 18.97 -2.91 3.81
N HIS A 360 19.70 -4.03 3.80
CA HIS A 360 19.12 -5.36 4.02
C HIS A 360 19.28 -5.86 5.45
N ALA A 361 20.37 -5.45 6.10
CA ALA A 361 20.75 -5.90 7.43
C ALA A 361 21.66 -4.85 8.08
N TYR A 362 21.85 -4.98 9.38
CA TYR A 362 22.83 -4.21 10.13
C TYR A 362 23.67 -5.14 11.01
N LYS A 363 24.89 -4.71 11.33
CA LYS A 363 25.77 -5.35 12.32
C LYS A 363 25.90 -4.44 13.54
N SER A 364 25.47 -4.89 14.70
CA SER A 364 25.55 -4.14 15.96
C SER A 364 26.69 -4.62 16.85
N ARG A 365 27.38 -3.68 17.52
CA ARG A 365 28.33 -3.95 18.61
C ARG A 365 28.01 -3.04 19.80
N GLY A 366 28.23 -3.53 21.02
CA GLY A 366 28.03 -2.74 22.25
C GLY A 366 26.59 -2.69 22.75
N GLY A 367 25.80 -3.76 22.60
CA GLY A 367 24.50 -3.90 23.26
C GLY A 367 23.36 -3.02 22.72
N ILE A 368 23.51 -2.43 21.53
CA ILE A 368 22.49 -1.59 20.90
C ILE A 368 21.31 -2.45 20.41
N LYS A 369 20.08 -1.98 20.64
CA LYS A 369 18.88 -2.52 19.98
C LYS A 369 18.51 -1.63 18.80
N ALA A 370 18.35 -2.21 17.62
CA ALA A 370 17.99 -1.49 16.41
C ALA A 370 16.85 -2.19 15.67
N SER A 371 16.03 -1.42 14.97
CA SER A 371 14.97 -1.94 14.11
C SER A 371 14.80 -1.06 12.87
N PHE A 372 14.55 -1.69 11.72
CA PHE A 372 14.26 -0.97 10.49
C PHE A 372 12.88 -0.32 10.55
N LEU A 373 12.82 0.98 10.27
CA LEU A 373 11.56 1.70 10.00
C LEU A 373 11.21 1.66 8.51
N ASP A 374 12.24 1.64 7.67
CA ASP A 374 12.19 1.32 6.24
C ASP A 374 13.57 0.79 5.77
N GLN A 375 13.79 0.66 4.45
CA GLN A 375 15.04 0.09 3.92
C GLN A 375 16.23 1.06 3.94
N ASN A 376 16.12 2.26 4.50
CA ASN A 376 17.25 3.20 4.67
C ASN A 376 17.18 3.99 5.99
N THR A 377 16.24 3.65 6.89
CA THR A 377 16.01 4.34 8.16
C THR A 377 15.87 3.33 9.29
N VAL A 378 16.61 3.56 10.38
CA VAL A 378 16.72 2.65 11.50
C VAL A 378 16.41 3.38 12.80
N LYS A 379 15.51 2.82 13.61
CA LYS A 379 15.28 3.24 14.99
C LYS A 379 16.30 2.55 15.89
N VAL A 380 16.98 3.31 16.73
CA VAL A 380 18.07 2.83 17.57
C VAL A 380 17.80 3.18 19.02
N ILE A 381 17.87 2.19 19.91
CA ILE A 381 17.72 2.33 21.35
C ILE A 381 19.09 2.05 21.97
N PHE A 382 19.64 3.06 22.65
CA PHE A 382 20.96 3.00 23.27
C PHE A 382 20.89 2.34 24.67
N PRO A 383 21.95 1.62 25.09
CA PRO A 383 22.00 1.02 26.42
C PRO A 383 21.94 2.09 27.52
N LYS A 384 21.39 1.73 28.68
CA LYS A 384 21.24 2.61 29.86
C LYS A 384 22.53 2.84 30.63
N ARG A 385 23.55 2.00 30.44
CA ARG A 385 24.86 2.12 31.08
C ARG A 385 25.87 2.50 30.01
N SER A 386 26.80 3.40 30.33
CA SER A 386 27.95 3.65 29.48
C SER A 386 28.71 2.33 29.33
N SER A 387 28.98 1.94 28.09
CA SER A 387 29.83 0.77 27.82
C SER A 387 31.25 1.26 27.59
N SER A 388 32.23 0.67 28.28
CA SER A 388 33.66 0.91 28.04
C SER A 388 34.13 0.46 26.65
N GLY A 389 33.30 -0.30 25.92
CA GLY A 389 33.58 -0.79 24.57
C GLY A 389 33.03 0.11 23.45
N ARG A 390 33.63 -0.01 22.26
CA ARG A 390 33.26 0.76 21.06
C ARG A 390 31.87 0.37 20.54
N VAL A 391 30.87 1.21 20.78
CA VAL A 391 29.47 1.04 20.34
C VAL A 391 29.34 1.42 18.86
N SER A 392 28.77 0.54 18.03
CA SER A 392 28.61 0.86 16.59
C SER A 392 27.50 0.09 15.88
N LEU A 393 27.03 0.70 14.78
CA LEU A 393 26.16 0.07 13.78
C LEU A 393 26.83 0.11 12.40
N GLY A 394 26.92 -1.05 11.76
CA GLY A 394 27.42 -1.18 10.39
C GLY A 394 26.31 -1.52 9.40
N PHE A 395 26.30 -0.82 8.28
CA PHE A 395 25.35 -0.93 7.17
C PHE A 395 26.12 -1.21 5.86
N GLY A 396 26.84 -2.33 5.81
CA GLY A 396 27.75 -2.64 4.70
C GLY A 396 28.96 -1.69 4.69
N LYS A 397 28.99 -0.75 3.73
CA LYS A 397 30.10 0.21 3.56
C LYS A 397 30.05 1.40 4.52
N LYS A 398 28.89 1.66 5.15
CA LYS A 398 28.72 2.75 6.12
C LYS A 398 28.80 2.20 7.55
N LYS A 399 29.47 2.91 8.43
CA LYS A 399 29.62 2.56 9.85
C LYS A 399 29.43 3.79 10.72
N VAL A 400 28.55 3.67 11.71
CA VAL A 400 28.27 4.71 12.69
C VAL A 400 28.81 4.26 14.04
N PHE A 401 29.63 5.09 14.66
CA PHE A 401 30.16 4.94 16.01
C PHE A 401 29.37 5.85 16.95
N PHE A 402 29.17 5.39 18.18
CA PHE A 402 28.44 6.13 19.19
C PHE A 402 29.30 6.33 20.43
N ASN A 403 29.45 7.57 20.85
CA ASN A 403 29.94 7.91 22.18
C ASN A 403 28.70 8.05 23.07
N ILE A 404 28.56 7.14 24.03
CA ILE A 404 27.41 7.14 24.94
C ILE A 404 27.80 7.91 26.19
N GLU A 405 27.14 9.04 26.38
CA GLU A 405 27.28 9.94 27.53
C GLU A 405 26.20 9.67 28.58
#